data_AF-A0A9P0KC10-F1
#
_entry.id   AF-A0A9P0KC10-F1
#
_cell.length_a   1.000
_cell.length_b   1.000
_cell.length_c   1.000
_cell.angle_alpha   90.00
_cell.angle_beta   90.00
_cell.angle_gamma   90.00
#
_symmetry.space_group_name_H-M   'P 1'
#
loop_
_entity.id
_entity.type
_entity.pdbx_description
1 polymer ?
#
loop_
_entity_poly.entity_id
_entity_poly.type
_entity_poly.pdbx_seq_one_letter_code
_entity_poly.pdbx_strand_id
1 'polypeptide(L)'
;MLPTGGFLVGDDAFALKTFLLKPYSGTNLTRVQKIFNYRSSRAHRIVENAFGILTSRFRIFQKPIPTDVNTTDKIIRASRALHNWLRLTSPSCYFPKDCVDVEDIDSGTIVERT
;
A
#
# COMPACT_ATOMS: atom_id res chain seq x y z
N MET A 1 0.76 -6.95 18.57
CA MET A 1 1.23 -8.29 18.15
C MET A 1 0.47 -8.69 16.89
N LEU A 2 1.10 -9.46 16.00
CA LEU A 2 0.41 -10.03 14.84
C LEU A 2 -0.59 -11.09 15.31
N PRO A 3 -1.72 -11.30 14.61
CA PRO A 3 -2.63 -12.40 14.89
C PRO A 3 -1.89 -13.75 14.88
N THR A 4 -2.35 -14.72 15.66
CA THR A 4 -1.77 -16.07 15.67
C THR A 4 -1.77 -16.66 14.25
N GLY A 5 -0.60 -17.11 13.78
CA GLY A 5 -0.41 -17.59 12.40
C GLY A 5 -0.26 -16.49 11.35
N GLY A 6 -0.21 -15.22 11.76
CA GLY A 6 0.00 -14.08 10.88
C GLY A 6 1.49 -13.86 10.54
N PHE A 7 1.73 -13.40 9.32
CA PHE A 7 3.05 -13.05 8.81
C PHE A 7 3.04 -11.60 8.30
N LEU A 8 4.18 -10.93 8.43
CA LEU A 8 4.45 -9.69 7.70
C LEU A 8 4.75 -10.01 6.24
N VAL A 9 4.35 -9.13 5.35
CA VAL A 9 4.77 -9.15 3.94
C VAL A 9 5.87 -8.11 3.78
N GLY A 10 7.03 -8.56 3.31
CA GLY A 10 8.20 -7.73 3.05
C GLY A 10 8.57 -7.74 1.57
N ASP A 11 9.38 -6.76 1.19
CA ASP A 11 10.00 -6.71 -0.13
C ASP A 11 11.18 -7.69 -0.26
N ASP A 12 11.76 -7.73 -1.46
CA ASP A 12 12.91 -8.60 -1.75
C ASP A 12 14.22 -8.15 -1.08
N ALA A 13 14.32 -6.92 -0.58
CA ALA A 13 15.48 -6.42 0.14
C ALA A 13 15.58 -6.98 1.56
N PHE A 14 14.45 -7.42 2.16
CA PHE A 14 14.48 -8.10 3.45
C PHE A 14 14.86 -9.57 3.32
N ALA A 15 15.42 -10.14 4.39
CA ALA A 15 15.67 -11.57 4.51
C ALA A 15 14.39 -12.30 4.96
N LEU A 16 14.16 -13.52 4.46
CA LEU A 16 13.06 -14.36 4.92
C LEU A 16 13.23 -14.67 6.43
N LYS A 17 12.16 -14.54 7.21
CA LYS A 17 12.13 -14.85 8.65
C LYS A 17 10.92 -15.70 9.00
N THR A 18 10.91 -16.26 10.20
CA THR A 18 9.77 -17.02 10.76
C THR A 18 8.48 -16.20 10.87
N PHE A 19 8.58 -14.87 10.79
CA PHE A 19 7.45 -13.93 10.88
C PHE A 19 7.34 -13.00 9.66
N LEU A 20 8.25 -13.09 8.67
CA LEU A 20 8.32 -12.19 7.52
C LEU A 20 8.45 -13.02 6.24
N LEU A 21 7.44 -12.91 5.38
CA LEU A 21 7.43 -13.48 4.05
C LEU A 21 7.96 -12.46 3.05
N LYS A 22 8.76 -12.92 2.10
CA LYS A 22 9.27 -12.13 0.97
C LYS A 22 8.96 -12.83 -0.35
N PRO A 23 8.88 -12.11 -1.48
CA PRO A 23 8.76 -12.75 -2.79
C PRO A 23 9.97 -13.67 -3.06
N TYR A 24 9.73 -14.72 -3.85
CA TYR A 24 10.79 -15.56 -4.41
C TYR A 24 11.62 -14.75 -5.41
N SER A 25 12.93 -14.72 -5.22
CA SER A 25 13.87 -14.05 -6.10
C SER A 25 14.25 -14.92 -7.32
N GLY A 26 14.70 -14.29 -8.41
CA GLY A 26 15.16 -14.97 -9.63
C GLY A 26 14.10 -15.13 -10.72
N THR A 27 14.51 -15.61 -11.89
CA THR A 27 13.69 -15.65 -13.12
C THR A 27 13.06 -17.02 -13.41
N ASN A 28 13.68 -18.11 -12.96
CA ASN A 28 13.22 -19.49 -13.16
C ASN A 28 12.26 -19.95 -12.06
N LEU A 29 11.16 -19.21 -11.88
CA LEU A 29 10.15 -19.51 -10.87
C LEU A 29 9.15 -20.55 -11.35
N THR A 30 8.84 -21.52 -10.47
CA THR A 30 7.74 -22.45 -10.68
C THR A 30 6.40 -21.71 -10.72
N ARG A 31 5.36 -22.34 -11.27
CA ARG A 31 4.00 -21.78 -11.32
C ARG A 31 3.50 -21.35 -9.94
N VAL A 32 3.75 -22.16 -8.90
CA VAL A 32 3.32 -21.87 -7.52
C VAL A 32 4.04 -20.65 -6.95
N GLN A 33 5.35 -20.54 -7.19
CA GLN A 33 6.14 -19.37 -6.77
C GLN A 33 5.70 -18.08 -7.48
N LYS A 34 5.36 -18.17 -8.78
CA LYS A 34 4.80 -17.02 -9.53
C LYS A 34 3.46 -16.55 -8.93
N ILE A 35 2.57 -17.50 -8.61
CA ILE A 35 1.28 -17.19 -7.96
C ILE A 35 1.51 -16.53 -6.59
N PHE A 36 2.47 -17.03 -5.82
CA PHE A 36 2.82 -16.42 -4.54
C PHE A 36 3.33 -14.98 -4.71
N ASN A 37 4.31 -14.77 -5.59
CA ASN A 37 4.86 -13.44 -5.86
C ASN A 37 3.78 -12.47 -6.33
N TYR A 38 2.89 -12.91 -7.21
CA TYR A 38 1.76 -12.12 -7.66
C TYR A 38 0.87 -11.66 -6.50
N ARG A 39 0.52 -12.56 -5.56
CA ARG A 39 -0.25 -12.20 -4.36
C ARG A 39 0.51 -11.23 -3.46
N SER A 40 1.83 -11.40 -3.33
CA SER A 40 2.69 -10.48 -2.60
C SER A 40 2.68 -9.08 -3.23
N SER A 41 2.83 -8.99 -4.55
CA SER A 41 2.75 -7.73 -5.30
C SER A 41 1.39 -7.07 -5.15
N ARG A 42 0.29 -7.84 -5.19
CA ARG A 42 -1.06 -7.31 -4.96
C ARG A 42 -1.21 -6.70 -3.57
N ALA A 43 -0.65 -7.34 -2.54
CA ALA A 43 -0.65 -6.80 -1.18
C ALA A 43 0.14 -5.47 -1.09
N HIS A 44 1.29 -5.39 -1.74
CA HIS A 44 2.11 -4.17 -1.79
C HIS A 44 1.39 -3.02 -2.49
N ARG A 45 0.74 -3.29 -3.63
CA ARG A 45 -0.01 -2.28 -4.39
C ARG A 45 -1.09 -1.58 -3.56
N ILE A 46 -1.78 -2.30 -2.67
CA ILE A 46 -2.78 -1.70 -1.77
C ILE A 46 -2.12 -0.68 -0.83
N VAL A 47 -0.96 -1.02 -0.28
CA VAL A 47 -0.20 -0.17 0.64
C VAL A 47 0.35 1.05 -0.10
N GLU A 48 0.95 0.84 -1.27
CA GLU A 48 1.49 1.90 -2.12
C GLU A 48 0.41 2.88 -2.57
N ASN A 49 -0.75 2.39 -3.01
CA ASN A 49 -1.90 3.23 -3.34
C ASN A 49 -2.34 4.06 -2.13
N ALA A 50 -2.47 3.46 -0.95
CA ALA A 50 -2.89 4.18 0.26
C ALA A 50 -1.93 5.33 0.62
N PHE A 51 -0.61 5.08 0.59
CA PHE A 51 0.37 6.13 0.82
C PHE A 51 0.40 7.17 -0.31
N GLY A 52 0.26 6.74 -1.57
CA GLY A 52 0.18 7.63 -2.73
C GLY A 52 -0.98 8.61 -2.63
N ILE A 53 -2.16 8.16 -2.18
CA ILE A 53 -3.32 9.01 -1.93
C ILE A 53 -3.05 9.98 -0.78
N LEU A 54 -2.48 9.52 0.33
CA LEU A 54 -2.18 10.42 1.46
C LEU A 54 -1.19 11.51 1.06
N THR A 55 -0.12 11.16 0.33
CA THR A 55 0.90 12.10 -0.13
C THR A 55 0.41 13.06 -1.21
N SER A 56 -0.50 12.61 -2.09
CA SER A 56 -1.09 13.50 -3.11
C SER A 56 -2.09 14.49 -2.51
N ARG A 57 -2.84 14.09 -1.46
CA ARG A 57 -3.87 14.91 -0.83
C ARG A 57 -3.35 15.81 0.27
N PHE A 58 -2.37 15.35 1.05
CA PHE A 58 -1.83 16.10 2.18
C PHE A 58 -0.35 16.40 1.96
N ARG A 59 -0.06 17.65 1.60
CA ARG A 59 1.31 18.14 1.31
C ARG A 59 2.32 17.88 2.43
N ILE A 60 1.85 17.72 3.68
CA ILE A 60 2.71 17.42 4.83
C ILE A 60 3.50 16.12 4.68
N PHE A 61 3.00 15.14 3.90
CA PHE A 61 3.70 13.87 3.66
C PHE A 61 4.68 13.92 2.47
N GLN A 62 4.73 15.03 1.72
CA GLN A 62 5.66 15.18 0.58
C GLN A 62 7.10 15.50 1.01
N LYS A 63 7.29 15.86 2.29
CA LYS A 63 8.59 16.20 2.88
C LYS A 63 8.73 15.50 4.23
N PRO A 64 9.95 15.32 4.74
CA PRO A 64 10.15 14.90 6.13
C PRO A 64 9.35 15.81 7.08
N ILE A 65 8.62 15.20 8.01
CA ILE A 65 7.77 15.92 8.97
C ILE A 65 8.67 16.38 10.13
N PRO A 66 8.93 17.70 10.29
CA PRO A 66 9.90 18.21 11.26
C PRO A 66 9.27 18.37 12.64
N THR A 67 8.66 17.31 13.17
CA THR A 67 7.99 17.30 14.48
C THR A 67 8.39 16.07 15.29
N ASP A 68 8.14 16.11 16.60
CA ASP A 68 8.31 14.95 17.45
C ASP A 68 7.32 13.83 17.11
N VAL A 69 7.60 12.62 17.60
CA VAL A 69 6.82 11.41 17.29
C VAL A 69 5.35 11.54 17.73
N ASN A 70 5.06 12.20 18.86
CA ASN A 70 3.68 12.34 19.34
C ASN A 70 2.88 13.28 18.44
N THR A 71 3.50 14.37 17.98
CA THR A 71 2.87 15.28 17.02
C THR A 71 2.68 14.61 15.66
N THR A 72 3.66 13.83 15.20
CA THR A 72 3.55 13.05 13.96
C THR A 72 2.41 12.03 14.01
N ASP A 73 2.23 11.32 15.14
CA ASP A 73 1.09 10.39 15.32
C ASP A 73 -0.26 11.12 15.21
N LYS A 74 -0.38 12.32 15.81
CA LYS A 74 -1.59 13.15 15.69
C LYS A 74 -1.85 13.59 14.25
N ILE A 75 -0.81 13.99 13.51
CA ILE A 75 -0.91 14.34 12.09
C ILE A 75 -1.45 13.15 11.28
N ILE A 76 -0.87 11.96 11.45
CA ILE A 76 -1.30 10.74 10.74
C ILE A 76 -2.77 10.42 11.04
N ARG A 77 -3.17 10.47 12.32
CA ARG A 77 -4.56 10.21 12.73
C ARG A 77 -5.54 11.24 12.15
N ALA A 78 -5.18 12.52 12.18
CA ALA A 78 -5.99 13.60 11.63
C ALA A 78 -6.15 13.44 10.10
N SER A 79 -5.06 13.17 9.38
CA SER A 79 -5.11 12.92 7.93
C SER A 79 -5.98 11.72 7.58
N ARG A 80 -5.91 10.62 8.36
CA ARG A 80 -6.80 9.46 8.19
C ARG A 80 -8.27 9.81 8.41
N ALA A 81 -8.58 10.56 9.47
CA ALA A 81 -9.95 10.97 9.77
C ALA A 81 -10.51 11.88 8.65
N LEU A 82 -9.72 12.86 8.20
CA LEU A 82 -10.08 13.74 7.09
C LEU A 82 -10.24 12.97 5.77
N HIS A 83 -9.35 12.01 5.49
CA HIS A 83 -9.47 11.15 4.32
C HIS A 83 -10.81 10.40 4.30
N ASN A 84 -11.16 9.76 5.42
CA ASN A 84 -12.43 9.03 5.54
C ASN A 84 -13.63 9.96 5.37
N TRP A 85 -13.59 11.14 5.99
CA TRP A 85 -14.66 12.13 5.88
C TRP A 85 -14.82 12.63 4.43
N LEU A 86 -13.73 13.03 3.76
CA LEU A 86 -13.75 13.51 2.38
C LEU A 86 -14.19 12.44 1.37
N ARG A 87 -13.86 11.16 1.61
CA ARG A 87 -14.38 10.05 0.80
C ARG A 87 -15.90 9.92 0.90
N LEU A 88 -16.49 10.26 2.03
CA LEU A 88 -17.93 10.19 2.24
C LEU A 88 -18.65 11.44 1.73
N THR A 89 -18.07 12.63 1.92
CA THR A 89 -18.74 13.91 1.65
C THR A 89 -18.44 14.47 0.26
N SER A 90 -17.33 14.08 -0.38
CA SER A 90 -16.91 14.64 -1.68
C SER A 90 -16.21 13.61 -2.56
N PRO A 91 -16.81 12.43 -2.82
CA PRO A 91 -16.14 11.31 -3.50
C PRO A 91 -15.65 11.67 -4.91
N SER A 92 -16.44 12.41 -5.70
CA SER A 92 -16.11 12.75 -7.08
C SER A 92 -14.88 13.67 -7.22
N CYS A 93 -14.64 14.56 -6.25
CA CYS A 93 -13.50 15.47 -6.24
C CYS A 93 -12.29 14.87 -5.50
N TYR A 94 -12.56 14.16 -4.40
CA TYR A 94 -11.53 13.63 -3.52
C TYR A 94 -10.92 12.30 -4.03
N PHE A 95 -11.67 11.50 -4.76
CA PHE A 95 -11.25 10.17 -5.19
C PHE A 95 -11.69 9.88 -6.64
N PRO A 96 -11.11 10.58 -7.64
CA PRO A 96 -11.40 10.32 -9.04
C PRO A 96 -10.98 8.90 -9.44
N LYS A 97 -11.60 8.32 -10.48
CA LYS A 97 -11.41 6.91 -10.85
C LYS A 97 -9.96 6.52 -11.16
N ASP A 98 -9.13 7.49 -11.55
CA ASP A 98 -7.75 7.25 -12.02
C ASP A 98 -6.70 7.45 -10.92
N CYS A 99 -7.11 7.58 -9.65
CA CYS A 99 -6.19 7.86 -8.54
C CYS A 99 -5.55 6.63 -7.88
N VAL A 100 -5.98 5.43 -8.27
CA VAL A 100 -5.45 4.15 -7.74
C VAL A 100 -5.20 3.18 -8.87
N ASP A 101 -4.17 2.36 -8.70
CA ASP A 101 -3.92 1.26 -9.63
C ASP A 101 -5.08 0.27 -9.57
N VAL A 102 -5.66 -0.06 -10.74
CA VAL A 102 -6.74 -1.04 -10.88
C VAL A 102 -6.21 -2.25 -11.61
N GLU A 103 -6.47 -3.42 -11.06
CA GLU A 103 -6.20 -4.69 -11.72
C GLU A 103 -7.45 -5.18 -12.43
N ASP A 104 -7.36 -5.37 -13.73
CA ASP A 104 -8.39 -6.05 -14.51
C ASP A 104 -8.28 -7.56 -14.26
N ILE A 105 -9.33 -8.14 -13.65
CA ILE A 105 -9.31 -9.52 -13.16
C ILE A 105 -9.31 -10.53 -14.31
N ASP A 106 -9.88 -10.16 -15.45
CA ASP A 106 -10.06 -11.04 -16.61
C ASP A 106 -8.79 -11.14 -17.47
N SER A 107 -8.07 -10.03 -17.62
CA SER A 107 -6.82 -9.93 -18.39
C SER A 107 -5.56 -10.02 -17.54
N GLY A 108 -5.66 -9.79 -16.22
CA GLY A 108 -4.51 -9.66 -15.32
C GLY A 108 -3.68 -8.38 -15.57
N THR A 109 -4.21 -7.45 -16.36
CA THR A 109 -3.53 -6.19 -16.69
C THR A 109 -3.68 -5.20 -15.55
N ILE A 110 -2.60 -4.45 -15.28
CA ILE A 110 -2.59 -3.41 -14.27
C ILE A 110 -2.73 -2.07 -14.98
N VAL A 111 -3.82 -1.37 -14.70
CA VAL A 111 -4.02 0.02 -15.10
C VAL A 111 -3.42 0.89 -14.00
N GLU A 112 -2.28 1.51 -14.29
CA GLU A 112 -1.60 2.39 -13.35
C GLU A 112 -2.36 3.71 -13.18
N ARG A 113 -2.30 4.27 -11.97
CA ARG A 113 -2.84 5.61 -11.66
C ARG A 113 -2.14 6.70 -12.49
N THR A 114 -2.88 7.74 -12.87
CA THR A 114 -2.37 8.90 -13.62
C THR A 114 -1.92 10.04 -12.69
#